data_AF-A0A7S4T0H6-F1
#
_entry.id   AF-A0A7S4T0H6-F1
#
_cell.length_a   1.000
_cell.length_b   1.000
_cell.length_c   1.000
_cell.angle_alpha   90.00
_cell.angle_beta   90.00
_cell.angle_gamma   90.00
#
_symmetry.space_group_name_H-M   'P 1'
#
loop_
_entity.id
_entity.type
_entity.pdbx_description
1 polymer ?
#
loop_
_entity_poly.entity_id
_entity_poly.type
_entity_poly.pdbx_seq_one_letter_code
_entity_poly.pdbx_strand_id
1 'polypeptide(L)'
;MHLPLQPPPCTWLRQSAVSHRGVGVEIDMDDIRVPFTKEEAIELQKELLRKFASQDFQDRLRECAASHGTHSLAFRREHQELVLQLQVEVLPKFGFEASLDGVVRMTEEIRALKYHQEVADNADDIDLLIWSCGGRPPKPPEQRHAALPWAEATPVLPEVYFVQVGTQDGYWMVVGGRRSGGLVVRQSEELDAETEPQILAIGAVVKELEWSDDLLHYRKVSGEGPEQGWVKWRSRRVNLLESFEGWLPAERF
;
A
#
# COMPACT_ATOMS: atom_id res chain seq x y z
N MET A 1 -45.21 -64.82 21.30
CA MET A 1 -46.01 -63.61 21.62
C MET A 1 -45.44 -62.99 22.88
N HIS A 2 -44.65 -61.93 22.74
CA HIS A 2 -44.12 -61.14 23.85
C HIS A 2 -44.44 -59.68 23.55
N LEU A 3 -45.43 -59.14 24.26
CA LEU A 3 -45.78 -57.73 24.22
C LEU A 3 -44.79 -56.95 25.09
N PRO A 4 -44.18 -55.87 24.58
CA PRO A 4 -43.24 -55.06 25.35
C PRO A 4 -43.95 -54.15 26.37
N LEU A 5 -43.35 -54.09 27.56
CA LEU A 5 -43.70 -53.22 28.68
C LEU A 5 -43.50 -51.73 28.29
N GLN A 6 -44.53 -50.92 28.48
CA GLN A 6 -44.42 -49.46 28.39
C GLN A 6 -43.86 -48.87 29.69
N PRO A 7 -42.96 -47.87 29.62
CA PRO A 7 -42.60 -47.06 30.79
C PRO A 7 -43.66 -45.99 31.11
N PRO A 8 -43.76 -45.54 32.38
CA PRO A 8 -44.82 -44.67 32.88
C PRO A 8 -44.60 -43.18 32.52
N PRO A 9 -45.61 -42.31 32.74
CA PRO A 9 -45.64 -40.96 32.20
C PRO A 9 -44.79 -39.98 33.02
N CYS A 10 -43.94 -39.21 32.34
CA CYS A 10 -43.22 -38.09 32.92
C CYS A 10 -44.14 -36.86 32.99
N THR A 11 -44.51 -36.46 34.19
CA THR A 11 -45.26 -35.24 34.46
C THR A 11 -44.40 -34.19 35.17
N TRP A 12 -44.18 -33.09 34.42
CA TRP A 12 -43.94 -31.70 34.85
C TRP A 12 -42.62 -31.32 35.54
N LEU A 13 -41.84 -30.41 34.91
CA LEU A 13 -41.79 -29.02 35.36
C LEU A 13 -41.17 -28.04 34.33
N ARG A 14 -41.97 -27.03 34.01
CA ARG A 14 -41.69 -25.62 33.65
C ARG A 14 -40.27 -25.19 33.19
N GLN A 15 -40.27 -24.65 31.97
CA GLN A 15 -39.75 -23.33 31.58
C GLN A 15 -38.42 -22.87 32.17
N SER A 16 -37.38 -22.93 31.32
CA SER A 16 -36.54 -21.77 31.05
C SER A 16 -36.46 -21.61 29.54
N ALA A 17 -37.24 -20.67 29.00
CA ALA A 17 -37.04 -20.17 27.65
C ALA A 17 -35.70 -19.44 27.64
N VAL A 18 -34.62 -20.14 27.31
CA VAL A 18 -33.39 -19.50 26.87
C VAL A 18 -33.70 -18.96 25.48
N SER A 19 -34.00 -17.67 25.43
CA SER A 19 -33.99 -16.90 24.19
C SER A 19 -32.56 -16.94 23.65
N HIS A 20 -32.22 -17.97 22.89
CA HIS A 20 -31.12 -17.91 21.94
C HIS A 20 -31.53 -16.87 20.89
N ARG A 21 -31.16 -15.60 21.14
CA ARG A 21 -30.90 -14.66 20.07
C ARG A 21 -29.68 -15.20 19.33
N GLY A 22 -29.91 -16.17 18.45
CA GLY A 22 -28.98 -16.47 17.38
C GLY A 22 -28.90 -15.20 16.55
N VAL A 23 -27.75 -14.52 16.62
CA VAL A 23 -27.39 -13.53 15.63
C VAL A 23 -27.22 -14.33 14.34
N GLY A 24 -28.28 -14.42 13.55
CA GLY A 24 -28.19 -14.86 12.17
C GLY A 24 -27.32 -13.84 11.45
N VAL A 25 -26.04 -14.16 11.27
CA VAL A 25 -25.24 -13.48 10.26
C VAL A 25 -25.76 -14.04 8.94
N GLU A 26 -26.70 -13.33 8.32
CA GLU A 26 -26.97 -13.51 6.91
C GLU A 26 -25.68 -13.15 6.19
N ILE A 27 -24.90 -14.16 5.83
CA ILE A 27 -23.79 -13.98 4.90
C ILE A 27 -24.47 -13.76 3.56
N ASP A 28 -24.51 -12.50 3.14
CA ASP A 28 -24.95 -12.15 1.79
C ASP A 28 -24.04 -12.89 0.81
N MET A 29 -24.60 -13.84 0.06
CA MET A 29 -23.83 -14.59 -0.94
C MET A 29 -23.40 -13.68 -2.10
N ASP A 30 -24.01 -12.51 -2.27
CA ASP A 30 -23.60 -11.49 -3.24
C ASP A 30 -22.33 -10.73 -2.79
N ASP A 31 -21.96 -10.79 -1.51
CA ASP A 31 -20.71 -10.23 -0.96
C ASP A 31 -19.51 -11.18 -1.06
N ILE A 32 -19.70 -12.41 -1.58
CA ILE A 32 -18.61 -13.34 -1.89
C ILE A 32 -17.94 -12.87 -3.18
N ARG A 33 -17.05 -11.89 -3.08
CA ARG A 33 -16.16 -11.50 -4.19
C ARG A 33 -15.33 -12.71 -4.61
N VAL A 34 -15.50 -13.13 -5.86
CA VAL A 34 -14.58 -14.06 -6.50
C VAL A 34 -13.20 -13.40 -6.50
N PRO A 35 -12.17 -14.03 -5.93
CA PRO A 35 -10.84 -13.43 -5.87
C PRO A 35 -10.30 -13.22 -7.28
N PHE A 36 -9.67 -12.08 -7.52
CA PHE A 36 -9.04 -11.74 -8.79
C PHE A 36 -7.99 -12.79 -9.14
N THR A 37 -8.21 -13.47 -10.26
CA THR A 37 -7.41 -14.64 -10.64
C THR A 37 -6.18 -14.27 -11.45
N LYS A 38 -5.22 -15.20 -11.50
CA LYS A 38 -4.06 -15.09 -12.39
C LYS A 38 -4.47 -14.90 -13.85
N GLU A 39 -5.48 -15.63 -14.30
CA GLU A 39 -5.97 -15.59 -15.68
C GLU A 39 -6.59 -14.23 -16.01
N GLU A 40 -7.37 -13.65 -15.09
CA GLU A 40 -7.91 -12.29 -15.22
C GLU A 40 -6.81 -11.23 -15.25
N ALA A 41 -5.79 -11.38 -14.40
CA ALA A 41 -4.62 -10.50 -14.39
C ALA A 41 -3.89 -10.50 -15.75
N ILE A 42 -3.68 -11.69 -16.32
CA ILE A 42 -3.01 -11.82 -17.63
C ILE A 42 -3.85 -11.17 -18.74
N GLU A 43 -5.16 -11.41 -18.78
CA GLU A 43 -6.03 -10.82 -19.80
C GLU A 43 -6.14 -9.30 -19.68
N LEU A 44 -6.21 -8.79 -18.44
CA LEU A 44 -6.14 -7.36 -18.15
C LEU A 44 -4.84 -6.76 -18.67
N GLN A 45 -3.71 -7.36 -18.31
CA GLN A 45 -2.40 -6.87 -18.70
C GLN A 45 -2.20 -6.93 -20.22
N LYS A 46 -2.68 -7.97 -20.91
CA LYS A 46 -2.67 -8.04 -22.39
C LYS A 46 -3.48 -6.92 -23.02
N GLU A 47 -4.60 -6.52 -22.42
CA GLU A 47 -5.38 -5.38 -22.93
C GLU A 47 -4.64 -4.05 -22.72
N LEU A 48 -4.05 -3.84 -21.54
CA LEU A 48 -3.21 -2.67 -21.26
C LEU A 48 -1.98 -2.61 -22.19
N LEU A 49 -1.27 -3.72 -22.38
CA LEU A 49 -0.13 -3.84 -23.30
C LEU A 49 -0.52 -3.43 -24.71
N ARG A 50 -1.64 -3.92 -25.25
CA ARG A 50 -2.11 -3.55 -26.59
C ARG A 50 -2.38 -2.05 -26.71
N LYS A 51 -3.00 -1.43 -25.70
CA LYS A 51 -3.32 0.00 -25.71
C LYS A 51 -2.06 0.86 -25.57
N PHE A 52 -1.19 0.53 -24.62
CA PHE A 52 0.05 1.27 -24.40
C PHE A 52 1.08 1.06 -25.52
N ALA A 53 1.09 -0.09 -26.20
CA ALA A 53 1.95 -0.32 -27.36
C ALA A 53 1.43 0.35 -28.64
N SER A 54 0.24 0.96 -28.61
CA SER A 54 -0.32 1.61 -29.79
C SER A 54 0.54 2.80 -30.23
N GLN A 55 0.72 2.94 -31.55
CA GLN A 55 1.52 4.01 -32.13
C GLN A 55 1.00 5.40 -31.73
N ASP A 56 -0.34 5.58 -31.75
CA ASP A 56 -1.02 6.81 -31.32
C ASP A 56 -0.63 7.23 -29.89
N PHE A 57 -0.73 6.31 -28.94
CA PHE A 57 -0.37 6.59 -27.56
C PHE A 57 1.12 6.90 -27.40
N GLN A 58 1.99 6.13 -28.05
CA GLN A 58 3.44 6.34 -27.99
C GLN A 58 3.88 7.66 -28.65
N ASP A 59 3.18 8.10 -29.71
CA ASP A 59 3.39 9.42 -30.32
C ASP A 59 3.00 10.54 -29.36
N ARG A 60 1.85 10.42 -28.70
CA ARG A 60 1.39 11.40 -27.68
C ARG A 60 2.32 11.48 -26.48
N LEU A 61 2.86 10.35 -26.01
CA LEU A 61 3.87 10.35 -24.94
C LEU A 61 5.15 11.08 -25.36
N ARG A 62 5.64 10.86 -26.58
CA ARG A 62 6.81 11.55 -27.13
C ARG A 62 6.57 13.05 -27.28
N GLU A 63 5.40 13.44 -27.76
CA GLU A 63 5.01 14.85 -27.87
C GLU A 63 4.93 15.53 -26.51
N CYS A 64 4.30 14.89 -25.52
CA CYS A 64 4.25 15.36 -24.13
C CYS A 64 5.67 15.57 -23.56
N ALA A 65 6.57 14.60 -23.76
CA ALA A 65 7.97 14.72 -23.33
C ALA A 65 8.72 15.86 -24.03
N ALA A 66 8.52 16.04 -25.34
CA ALA A 66 9.15 17.09 -26.12
C ALA A 66 8.64 18.49 -25.74
N SER A 67 7.35 18.63 -25.47
CA SER A 67 6.70 19.91 -25.14
C SER A 67 7.05 20.43 -23.76
N HIS A 68 7.17 19.52 -22.78
CA HIS A 68 7.29 19.91 -21.37
C HIS A 68 8.65 19.61 -20.73
N GLY A 69 9.46 18.75 -21.33
CA GLY A 69 10.67 18.21 -20.71
C GLY A 69 10.32 17.23 -19.57
N THR A 70 11.00 16.08 -19.55
CA THR A 70 10.67 14.91 -18.71
C THR A 70 10.72 15.15 -17.18
N HIS A 71 11.32 16.26 -16.73
CA HIS A 71 11.43 16.61 -15.31
C HIS A 71 10.39 17.63 -14.84
N SER A 72 9.55 18.17 -15.73
CA SER A 72 8.61 19.23 -15.35
C SER A 72 7.34 18.70 -14.66
N LEU A 73 6.71 19.55 -13.87
CA LEU A 73 5.39 19.28 -13.29
C LEU A 73 4.31 19.14 -14.37
N ALA A 74 4.41 19.91 -15.45
CA ALA A 74 3.50 19.84 -16.58
C ALA A 74 3.59 18.48 -17.28
N PHE A 75 4.80 17.98 -17.53
CA PHE A 75 5.02 16.64 -18.07
C PHE A 75 4.38 15.57 -17.18
N ARG A 76 4.64 15.60 -15.86
CA ARG A 76 4.06 14.60 -14.94
C ARG A 76 2.54 14.59 -14.95
N ARG A 77 1.92 15.76 -15.02
CA ARG A 77 0.46 15.89 -15.05
C ARG A 77 -0.12 15.35 -16.36
N GLU A 78 0.39 15.79 -17.50
CA GLU A 78 -0.10 15.35 -18.80
C GLU A 78 0.18 13.86 -19.04
N HIS A 79 1.36 13.38 -18.65
CA HIS A 79 1.71 11.95 -18.69
C HIS A 79 0.72 11.10 -17.88
N GLN A 80 0.39 11.52 -16.66
CA GLN A 80 -0.61 10.85 -15.83
C GLN A 80 -2.00 10.86 -16.49
N GLU A 81 -2.42 11.99 -17.06
CA GLU A 81 -3.70 12.12 -17.77
C GLU A 81 -3.77 11.18 -19.00
N LEU A 82 -2.69 11.09 -19.79
CA LEU A 82 -2.59 10.19 -20.94
C LEU A 82 -2.70 8.71 -20.56
N VAL A 83 -2.00 8.30 -19.50
CA VAL A 83 -2.02 6.90 -19.01
C VAL A 83 -3.41 6.56 -18.47
N LEU A 84 -4.01 7.44 -17.67
CA LEU A 84 -5.33 7.21 -17.09
C LEU A 84 -6.42 7.07 -18.15
N GLN A 85 -6.37 7.85 -19.23
CA GLN A 85 -7.35 7.75 -20.33
C GLN A 85 -7.46 6.33 -20.89
N LEU A 86 -6.34 5.59 -20.98
CA LEU A 86 -6.37 4.22 -21.44
C LEU A 86 -6.81 3.24 -20.35
N GLN A 87 -6.41 3.47 -19.11
CA GLN A 87 -6.78 2.61 -17.99
C GLN A 87 -8.28 2.64 -17.71
N VAL A 88 -8.93 3.81 -17.76
CA VAL A 88 -10.38 3.92 -17.48
C VAL A 88 -11.27 3.16 -18.48
N GLU A 89 -10.78 2.89 -19.69
CA GLU A 89 -11.49 2.05 -20.67
C GLU A 89 -11.36 0.55 -20.40
N VAL A 90 -10.30 0.12 -19.71
CA VAL A 90 -9.98 -1.29 -19.46
C VAL A 90 -10.48 -1.73 -18.09
N LEU A 91 -10.23 -0.93 -17.05
CA LEU A 91 -10.50 -1.27 -15.65
C LEU A 91 -11.93 -1.80 -15.38
N PRO A 92 -13.00 -1.19 -15.90
CA PRO A 92 -14.37 -1.67 -15.64
C PRO A 92 -14.64 -3.10 -16.13
N LYS A 93 -13.91 -3.56 -17.16
CA LYS A 93 -14.08 -4.92 -17.72
C LYS A 93 -13.61 -6.00 -16.76
N PHE A 94 -12.76 -5.63 -15.80
CA PHE A 94 -12.15 -6.52 -14.82
C PHE A 94 -12.61 -6.20 -13.39
N GLY A 95 -13.71 -5.47 -13.24
CA GLY A 95 -14.31 -5.16 -11.94
C GLY A 95 -13.62 -4.03 -11.17
N PHE A 96 -12.73 -3.27 -11.81
CA PHE A 96 -12.08 -2.11 -11.20
C PHE A 96 -12.80 -0.81 -11.60
N GLU A 97 -12.76 0.16 -10.71
CA GLU A 97 -13.35 1.48 -10.97
C GLU A 97 -12.57 2.21 -12.08
N ALA A 98 -13.27 2.97 -12.93
CA ALA A 98 -12.67 3.84 -13.94
C ALA A 98 -12.08 5.13 -13.31
N SER A 99 -11.20 4.97 -12.32
CA SER A 99 -10.62 6.05 -11.54
C SER A 99 -9.21 5.71 -11.07
N LEU A 100 -8.51 6.70 -10.48
CA LEU A 100 -7.21 6.48 -9.86
C LEU A 100 -7.28 5.43 -8.73
N ASP A 101 -8.36 5.41 -7.95
CA ASP A 101 -8.56 4.41 -6.90
C ASP A 101 -8.70 3.00 -7.49
N GLY A 102 -9.35 2.88 -8.64
CA GLY A 102 -9.39 1.63 -9.40
C GLY A 102 -8.03 1.15 -9.89
N VAL A 103 -7.16 2.07 -10.33
CA VAL A 103 -5.77 1.76 -10.72
C VAL A 103 -4.96 1.25 -9.51
N VAL A 104 -5.11 1.89 -8.35
CA VAL A 104 -4.43 1.46 -7.12
C VAL A 104 -4.86 0.05 -6.75
N ARG A 105 -6.18 -0.22 -6.69
CA ARG A 105 -6.70 -1.56 -6.40
C ARG A 105 -6.24 -2.61 -7.40
N MET A 106 -6.31 -2.31 -8.70
CA MET A 106 -5.79 -3.20 -9.75
C MET A 106 -4.30 -3.53 -9.52
N THR A 107 -3.50 -2.54 -9.17
CA THR A 107 -2.06 -2.73 -8.95
C THR A 107 -1.78 -3.61 -7.72
N GLU A 108 -2.58 -3.49 -6.66
CA GLU A 108 -2.50 -4.35 -5.48
C GLU A 108 -2.81 -5.81 -5.81
N GLU A 109 -3.88 -6.06 -6.55
CA GLU A 109 -4.27 -7.41 -6.99
C GLU A 109 -3.22 -8.04 -7.92
N ILE A 110 -2.68 -7.28 -8.88
CA ILE A 110 -1.57 -7.75 -9.74
C ILE A 110 -0.31 -8.04 -8.91
N ARG A 111 0.00 -7.20 -7.91
CA ARG A 111 1.17 -7.40 -7.04
C ARG A 111 1.04 -8.67 -6.19
N ALA A 112 -0.17 -9.04 -5.77
CA ALA A 112 -0.40 -10.30 -5.07
C ALA A 112 -0.01 -11.53 -5.92
N LEU A 113 -0.05 -11.37 -7.25
CA LEU A 113 0.26 -12.39 -8.24
C LEU A 113 1.71 -12.35 -8.76
N LYS A 114 2.60 -11.55 -8.13
CA LYS A 114 4.00 -11.32 -8.57
C LYS A 114 4.86 -12.57 -8.76
N TYR A 115 4.51 -13.69 -8.15
CA TYR A 115 5.24 -14.96 -8.30
C TYR A 115 4.88 -15.71 -9.58
N HIS A 116 3.86 -15.27 -10.32
CA HIS A 116 3.56 -15.76 -11.65
C HIS A 116 4.40 -15.02 -12.68
N GLN A 117 5.36 -15.72 -13.28
CA GLN A 117 6.33 -15.14 -14.21
C GLN A 117 5.66 -14.31 -15.33
N GLU A 118 4.63 -14.84 -15.98
CA GLU A 118 3.91 -14.12 -17.04
C GLU A 118 3.26 -12.81 -16.55
N VAL A 119 2.74 -12.79 -15.31
CA VAL A 119 2.15 -11.58 -14.72
C VAL A 119 3.24 -10.55 -14.43
N ALA A 120 4.40 -10.99 -13.93
CA ALA A 120 5.54 -10.13 -13.65
C ALA A 120 6.14 -9.55 -14.95
N ASP A 121 6.34 -10.38 -15.98
CA ASP A 121 6.89 -9.98 -17.27
C ASP A 121 5.99 -8.95 -17.96
N ASN A 122 4.67 -9.18 -17.94
CA ASN A 122 3.71 -8.24 -18.49
C ASN A 122 3.70 -6.90 -17.73
N ALA A 123 3.83 -6.93 -16.40
CA ALA A 123 3.90 -5.72 -15.59
C ALA A 123 5.14 -4.89 -15.95
N ASP A 124 6.29 -5.54 -16.11
CA ASP A 124 7.53 -4.90 -16.55
C ASP A 124 7.39 -4.30 -17.96
N ASP A 125 6.79 -5.04 -18.90
CA ASP A 125 6.57 -4.54 -20.27
C ASP A 125 5.58 -3.35 -20.30
N ILE A 126 4.55 -3.35 -19.46
CA ILE A 126 3.63 -2.21 -19.30
C ILE A 126 4.37 -0.99 -18.74
N ASP A 127 5.16 -1.17 -17.69
CA ASP A 127 5.95 -0.09 -17.08
C ASP A 127 6.92 0.53 -18.11
N LEU A 128 7.59 -0.32 -18.89
CA LEU A 128 8.46 0.11 -19.99
C LEU A 128 7.71 0.92 -21.05
N LEU A 129 6.49 0.53 -21.43
CA LEU A 129 5.70 1.26 -22.41
C LEU A 129 5.20 2.61 -21.88
N ILE A 130 4.92 2.71 -20.59
CA ILE A 130 4.48 3.96 -19.94
C ILE A 130 5.66 4.93 -19.79
N TRP A 131 6.85 4.44 -19.46
CA TRP A 131 8.03 5.26 -19.19
C TRP A 131 9.08 5.27 -20.30
N SER A 132 8.75 4.77 -21.50
CA SER A 132 9.66 4.64 -22.65
C SER A 132 10.35 5.97 -23.04
N CYS A 133 9.72 7.10 -22.73
CA CYS A 133 10.28 8.44 -22.94
C CYS A 133 11.46 8.80 -22.01
N GLY A 134 11.78 7.94 -21.03
CA GLY A 134 12.78 8.14 -19.97
C GLY A 134 13.92 7.11 -19.92
N GLY A 135 14.12 6.27 -20.93
CA GLY A 135 15.40 5.57 -21.13
C GLY A 135 15.69 4.34 -20.26
N ARG A 136 14.70 3.51 -19.91
CA ARG A 136 14.97 2.11 -19.54
C ARG A 136 14.76 1.23 -20.79
N PRO A 137 15.79 0.57 -21.35
CA PRO A 137 15.61 -0.31 -22.49
C PRO A 137 14.76 -1.54 -22.09
N PRO A 138 13.93 -2.07 -23.00
CA PRO A 138 13.19 -3.29 -22.73
C PRO A 138 14.14 -4.45 -22.41
N LYS A 139 13.73 -5.34 -21.50
CA LYS A 139 14.50 -6.55 -21.19
C LYS A 139 14.70 -7.36 -22.49
N PRO A 140 15.93 -7.79 -22.83
CA PRO A 140 16.19 -8.59 -24.02
C PRO A 140 15.34 -9.86 -24.07
N PRO A 141 14.94 -10.36 -25.27
CA PRO A 141 14.10 -11.56 -25.40
C PRO A 141 14.66 -12.81 -24.72
N GLU A 142 15.98 -12.94 -24.65
CA GLU A 142 16.67 -14.03 -23.93
C GLU A 142 16.46 -14.01 -22.41
N GLN A 143 16.10 -12.86 -21.83
CA GLN A 143 15.79 -12.68 -20.41
C GLN A 143 14.28 -12.81 -20.12
N ARG A 144 13.45 -12.96 -21.16
CA ARG A 144 11.99 -13.14 -21.05
C ARG A 144 11.57 -14.61 -20.84
N HIS A 145 12.49 -15.57 -21.06
CA HIS A 145 12.18 -17.02 -21.02
C HIS A 145 13.16 -17.88 -20.19
N ALA A 146 14.25 -17.31 -19.69
CA ALA A 146 15.08 -18.05 -18.76
C ALA A 146 14.31 -18.16 -17.43
N ALA A 147 13.82 -19.35 -17.11
CA ALA A 147 13.66 -19.73 -15.71
C ALA A 147 14.98 -19.36 -15.05
N LEU A 148 14.96 -18.29 -14.24
CA LEU A 148 16.16 -17.78 -13.62
C LEU A 148 16.84 -18.97 -12.93
N PRO A 149 18.10 -19.29 -13.24
CA PRO A 149 18.91 -20.08 -12.32
C PRO A 149 19.20 -19.15 -11.15
N TRP A 150 18.18 -18.91 -10.32
CA TRP A 150 18.21 -18.00 -9.18
C TRP A 150 19.07 -18.53 -8.03
N ALA A 151 19.78 -19.64 -8.24
CA ALA A 151 20.63 -20.23 -7.22
C ALA A 151 21.87 -19.39 -6.87
N GLU A 152 22.41 -18.50 -7.73
CA GLU A 152 23.73 -17.91 -7.40
C GLU A 152 23.98 -16.42 -7.73
N ALA A 153 23.03 -15.64 -8.26
CA ALA A 153 23.28 -14.21 -8.46
C ALA A 153 22.02 -13.35 -8.30
N THR A 154 21.77 -12.91 -7.07
CA THR A 154 20.81 -11.84 -6.75
C THR A 154 21.43 -10.46 -7.07
N PRO A 155 20.93 -9.69 -8.04
CA PRO A 155 21.05 -8.25 -7.97
C PRO A 155 20.13 -7.79 -6.84
N VAL A 156 20.73 -7.33 -5.74
CA VAL A 156 20.03 -6.87 -4.53
C VAL A 156 19.36 -5.52 -4.85
N LEU A 157 18.26 -5.53 -5.60
CA LEU A 157 17.32 -4.42 -5.56
C LEU A 157 16.68 -4.43 -4.16
N PRO A 158 16.61 -3.30 -3.45
CA PRO A 158 15.98 -3.27 -2.14
C PRO A 158 14.51 -3.61 -2.34
N GLU A 159 14.13 -4.84 -1.97
CA GLU A 159 12.75 -5.16 -1.68
C GLU A 159 12.30 -4.17 -0.62
N VAL A 160 11.58 -3.12 -1.00
CA VAL A 160 10.83 -2.30 -0.05
C VAL A 160 9.56 -3.09 0.24
N TYR A 161 9.67 -4.08 1.11
CA TYR A 161 8.50 -4.77 1.65
C TYR A 161 7.76 -3.76 2.55
N PHE A 162 6.44 -3.72 2.49
CA PHE A 162 5.66 -2.88 3.39
C PHE A 162 5.16 -3.77 4.54
N VAL A 163 5.25 -3.26 5.77
CA VAL A 163 4.70 -3.91 6.96
C VAL A 163 3.46 -3.14 7.41
N GLN A 164 2.39 -3.88 7.71
CA GLN A 164 1.24 -3.32 8.40
C GLN A 164 1.61 -3.14 9.87
N VAL A 165 1.42 -1.94 10.40
CA VAL A 165 1.68 -1.59 11.80
C VAL A 165 0.37 -1.15 12.46
N GLY A 166 0.15 -1.61 13.68
CA GLY A 166 -0.94 -1.21 14.56
C GLY A 166 -0.52 -0.13 15.55
N THR A 167 -1.50 0.45 16.23
CA THR A 167 -1.30 1.53 17.22
C THR A 167 -0.40 1.17 18.41
N GLN A 168 -0.19 -0.12 18.69
CA GLN A 168 0.68 -0.61 19.77
C GLN A 168 2.12 -0.85 19.33
N ASP A 169 2.42 -0.72 18.03
CA ASP A 169 3.75 -0.99 17.51
C ASP A 169 4.71 0.20 17.67
N GLY A 170 4.34 1.24 18.42
CA GLY A 170 5.25 2.36 18.75
C GLY A 170 5.62 3.23 17.54
N TYR A 171 4.77 3.28 16.52
CA TYR A 171 4.91 4.21 15.39
C TYR A 171 4.03 5.44 15.61
N TRP A 172 4.58 6.61 15.27
CA TRP A 172 3.98 7.90 15.58
C TRP A 172 4.05 8.82 14.36
N MET A 173 2.96 9.52 14.07
CA MET A 173 2.88 10.53 13.02
C MET A 173 2.90 11.94 13.61
N VAL A 174 3.66 12.83 12.97
CA VAL A 174 3.71 14.25 13.34
C VAL A 174 2.45 14.97 12.89
N VAL A 175 1.64 15.44 13.84
CA VAL A 175 0.40 16.19 13.58
C VAL A 175 0.46 17.65 14.06
N GLY A 176 1.44 17.97 14.91
CA GLY A 176 1.63 19.27 15.53
C GLY A 176 2.60 20.20 14.80
N GLY A 177 2.73 21.45 15.28
CA GLY A 177 3.73 22.39 14.74
C GLY A 177 3.30 23.15 13.47
N ARG A 178 1.99 23.29 13.19
CA ARG A 178 1.48 23.95 11.96
C ARG A 178 2.05 25.34 11.68
N ARG A 179 2.36 26.12 12.71
CA ARG A 179 2.96 27.46 12.55
C ARG A 179 4.44 27.40 12.14
N SER A 180 5.14 26.34 12.51
CA SER A 180 6.54 26.10 12.18
C SER A 180 6.74 25.12 11.03
N GLY A 181 5.68 24.44 10.56
CA GLY A 181 5.75 23.38 9.54
C GLY A 181 6.14 22.00 10.08
N GLY A 182 6.36 21.86 11.39
CA GLY A 182 6.88 20.64 12.01
C GLY A 182 7.39 20.85 13.43
N LEU A 183 8.08 19.83 13.95
CA LEU A 183 8.65 19.79 15.30
C LEU A 183 10.15 20.13 15.26
N VAL A 184 10.60 20.89 16.25
CA VAL A 184 12.03 21.14 16.45
C VAL A 184 12.64 19.88 17.05
N VAL A 185 13.70 19.39 16.42
CA VAL A 185 14.45 18.20 16.84
C VAL A 185 15.65 18.64 17.68
N ARG A 186 15.92 17.93 18.77
CA ARG A 186 17.06 18.16 19.66
C ARG A 186 18.05 17.00 19.55
N GLN A 187 19.33 17.28 19.72
CA GLN A 187 20.38 16.25 19.68
C GLN A 187 20.39 15.36 20.92
N SER A 188 19.92 15.87 22.06
CA SER A 188 19.83 15.12 23.31
C SER A 188 18.56 15.45 24.10
N GLU A 189 18.33 14.67 25.15
CA GLU A 189 17.24 14.82 26.11
C GLU A 189 17.32 16.15 26.90
N GLU A 190 18.52 16.72 27.04
CA GLU A 190 18.77 17.87 27.89
C GLU A 190 17.98 19.11 27.43
N LEU A 191 17.51 19.91 28.40
CA LEU A 191 16.66 21.06 28.10
C LEU A 191 17.36 22.13 27.25
N ASP A 192 18.68 22.23 27.39
CA ASP A 192 19.58 23.17 26.72
C ASP A 192 20.32 22.55 25.52
N ALA A 193 19.93 21.34 25.11
CA ALA A 193 20.52 20.65 23.98
C ALA A 193 20.44 21.48 22.69
N GLU A 194 21.50 21.41 21.89
CA GLU A 194 21.52 22.03 20.58
C GLU A 194 20.40 21.47 19.71
N THR A 195 19.69 22.37 19.03
CA THR A 195 18.60 22.02 18.14
C THR A 195 19.14 21.75 16.75
N GLU A 196 18.62 20.72 16.10
CA GLU A 196 18.90 20.48 14.69
C GLU A 196 18.43 21.66 13.83
N PRO A 197 19.18 22.04 12.79
CA PRO A 197 18.78 23.09 11.87
C PRO A 197 17.54 22.70 11.05
N GLN A 198 17.27 21.40 10.93
CA GLN A 198 16.10 20.85 10.23
C GLN A 198 14.98 20.49 11.21
N ILE A 199 13.74 20.77 10.83
CA ILE A 199 12.54 20.37 11.56
C ILE A 199 12.05 19.01 11.08
N LEU A 200 11.44 18.24 11.98
CA LEU A 200 10.68 17.06 11.61
C LEU A 200 9.29 17.50 11.11
N ALA A 201 9.04 17.35 9.81
CA ALA A 201 7.87 17.92 9.16
C ALA A 201 6.55 17.25 9.59
N ILE A 202 5.43 17.98 9.46
CA ILE A 202 4.09 17.41 9.62
C ILE A 202 3.87 16.29 8.61
N GLY A 203 3.31 15.17 9.06
CA GLY A 203 3.10 13.96 8.26
C GLY A 203 4.30 13.00 8.24
N ALA A 204 5.45 13.38 8.81
CA ALA A 204 6.54 12.43 9.02
C ALA A 204 6.10 11.32 9.99
N VAL A 205 6.50 10.08 9.70
CA VAL A 205 6.27 8.91 10.55
C VAL A 205 7.58 8.49 11.17
N VAL A 206 7.56 8.27 12.48
CA VAL A 206 8.72 7.94 13.29
C VAL A 206 8.45 6.71 14.15
N LYS A 207 9.51 5.96 14.46
CA LYS A 207 9.51 4.86 15.41
C LYS A 207 10.02 5.37 16.76
N GLU A 208 9.31 5.05 17.83
CA GLU A 208 9.80 5.34 19.19
C GLU A 208 11.03 4.50 19.52
N LEU A 209 12.02 5.12 20.14
CA LEU A 209 13.21 4.47 20.67
C LEU A 209 13.22 4.54 22.20
N GLU A 210 13.01 5.73 22.75
CA GLU A 210 13.08 6.00 24.19
C GLU A 210 12.18 7.17 24.57
N TRP A 211 11.62 7.10 25.78
CA TRP A 211 10.78 8.14 26.36
C TRP A 211 11.49 8.80 27.53
N SER A 212 11.48 10.13 27.55
CA SER A 212 11.87 10.90 28.74
C SER A 212 10.89 12.05 28.96
N ASP A 213 10.13 11.99 30.05
CA ASP A 213 9.15 13.00 30.46
C ASP A 213 8.24 13.48 29.29
N ASP A 214 8.57 14.63 28.70
CA ASP A 214 7.83 15.28 27.62
C ASP A 214 8.48 15.12 26.24
N LEU A 215 9.57 14.36 26.14
CA LEU A 215 10.36 14.10 24.95
C LEU A 215 10.27 12.64 24.53
N LEU A 216 10.22 12.45 23.21
CA LEU A 216 10.36 11.16 22.55
C LEU A 216 11.65 11.17 21.75
N HIS A 217 12.53 10.22 22.02
CA HIS A 217 13.62 9.85 21.13
C HIS A 217 13.08 8.98 20.02
N TYR A 218 13.35 9.37 18.78
CA TYR A 218 12.76 8.73 17.62
C TYR A 218 13.81 8.37 16.56
N ARG A 219 13.44 7.41 15.69
CA ARG A 219 14.04 7.21 14.37
C ARG A 219 13.00 7.49 13.29
N LYS A 220 13.33 8.28 12.29
CA LYS A 220 12.44 8.58 11.16
C LYS A 220 12.29 7.33 10.30
N VAL A 221 11.05 7.05 9.90
CA VAL A 221 10.69 5.91 9.03
C VAL A 221 10.22 6.42 7.68
N SER A 222 9.52 7.56 7.66
CA SER A 222 9.05 8.19 6.43
C SER A 222 8.84 9.70 6.61
N GLY A 223 8.88 10.45 5.52
CA GLY A 223 8.68 11.91 5.49
C GLY A 223 9.97 12.73 5.60
N GLU A 224 9.79 14.03 5.77
CA GLU A 224 10.87 15.03 5.75
C GLU A 224 11.37 15.37 7.17
N GLY A 225 12.69 15.54 7.31
CA GLY A 225 13.34 15.92 8.57
C GLY A 225 14.51 15.00 8.96
N PRO A 226 15.13 15.25 10.14
CA PRO A 226 16.27 14.47 10.63
C PRO A 226 15.94 12.99 10.85
N GLU A 227 16.91 12.12 10.56
CA GLU A 227 16.78 10.65 10.69
C GLU A 227 16.58 10.19 12.14
N GLN A 228 17.05 10.95 13.12
CA GLN A 228 16.86 10.66 14.54
C GLN A 228 16.94 11.93 15.37
N GLY A 229 16.44 11.87 16.60
CA GLY A 229 16.63 12.90 17.61
C GLY A 229 15.50 12.92 18.63
N TRP A 230 15.47 13.97 19.45
CA TRP A 230 14.49 14.14 20.52
C TRP A 230 13.46 15.21 20.15
N VAL A 231 12.17 14.87 20.25
CA VAL A 231 11.06 15.81 19.98
C VAL A 231 10.08 15.85 21.13
N LYS A 232 9.45 17.00 21.35
CA LYS A 232 8.33 17.06 22.28
C LYS A 232 7.13 16.35 21.68
N TRP A 233 6.62 15.34 22.37
CA TRP A 233 5.46 14.59 21.90
C TRP A 233 4.14 15.30 22.23
N ARG A 234 4.15 16.20 23.23
CA ARG A 234 3.01 17.03 23.63
C ARG A 234 3.42 18.46 23.97
N SER A 235 2.48 19.38 23.81
CA SER A 235 2.62 20.77 24.29
C SER A 235 1.34 21.21 24.98
N ARG A 236 1.45 21.51 26.28
CA ARG A 236 0.32 21.83 27.17
C ARG A 236 -0.75 20.73 27.19
N ARG A 237 -1.74 20.82 26.29
CA ARG A 237 -2.88 19.89 26.16
C ARG A 237 -3.06 19.36 24.73
N VAL A 238 -2.12 19.65 23.84
CA VAL A 238 -2.18 19.27 22.43
C VAL A 238 -1.10 18.24 22.18
N ASN A 239 -1.51 17.09 21.65
CA ASN A 239 -0.59 16.08 21.15
C ASN A 239 0.07 16.61 19.87
N LEU A 240 1.39 16.51 19.83
CA LEU A 240 2.19 16.86 18.65
C LEU A 240 2.46 15.62 17.79
N LEU A 241 2.35 14.45 18.40
CA LEU A 241 2.42 13.13 17.80
C LEU A 241 1.13 12.35 18.06
N GLU A 242 0.67 11.60 17.07
CA GLU A 242 -0.43 10.65 17.19
C GLU A 242 0.05 9.25 16.80
N SER A 243 -0.49 8.21 17.45
CA SER A 243 -0.17 6.82 17.12
C SER A 243 -0.54 6.56 15.66
N PHE A 244 0.40 5.98 14.90
CA PHE A 244 0.20 5.66 13.49
C PHE A 244 -0.25 4.20 13.33
N GLU A 245 -1.29 4.00 12.53
CA GLU A 245 -1.76 2.69 12.08
C GLU A 245 -1.82 2.72 10.54
N GLY A 246 -1.20 1.75 9.89
CA GLY A 246 -1.12 1.72 8.44
C GLY A 246 0.05 0.92 7.91
N TRP A 247 0.47 1.24 6.69
CA TRP A 247 1.54 0.53 6.00
C TRP A 247 2.82 1.36 5.97
N LEU A 248 3.93 0.80 6.42
CA LEU A 248 5.25 1.44 6.40
C LEU A 248 6.24 0.66 5.55
N PRO A 249 7.18 1.34 4.87
CA PRO A 249 8.30 0.65 4.26
C PRO A 249 9.11 -0.04 5.36
N ALA A 250 9.36 -1.32 5.18
CA ALA A 250 10.08 -2.12 6.13
C ALA A 250 11.58 -1.88 5.98
N GLU A 251 12.19 -1.40 7.05
CA GLU A 251 13.63 -1.20 7.10
C GLU A 251 14.32 -2.57 7.27
N ARG A 252 15.40 -2.80 6.52
CA ARG A 252 16.33 -3.89 6.84
C ARG A 252 16.96 -3.59 8.20
N PHE A 253 16.70 -4.47 9.16
CA PHE A 253 17.35 -4.50 10.48
C PHE A 253 18.87 -4.64 10.36
#